data_AF-A0A5D2PDT9-F1
#
_entry.id   AF-A0A5D2PDT9-F1
#
_cell.length_a   1.000
_cell.length_b   1.000
_cell.length_c   1.000
_cell.angle_alpha   90.00
_cell.angle_beta   90.00
_cell.angle_gamma   90.00
#
_symmetry.space_group_name_H-M   'P 1'
#
loop_
_entity.id
_entity.type
_entity.pdbx_description
1 polymer ?
#
loop_
_entity_poly.entity_id
_entity_poly.type
_entity_poly.pdbx_seq_one_letter_code
_entity_poly.pdbx_strand_id
1 'polypeptide(L)'
;MRVNWISLSTNKHHHIIVKLAVVVLLLGLAFRLFVAHYKGFASELESPVSEKVQVRAPYVEPPVLVGISENEDHIHLDVITEKCDLFKGDWIPNPSGPSYTNESCPWIENHQNCMKNGRPDFGYLYWKWKPHDCQLPRFNAERFLELMRSKTWALIGDSISRNHAQSLLCMLSTVCT
;
A
#
# COMPACT_ATOMS: atom_id res chain seq x y z
N MET A 1 -33.80 70.62 12.85
CA MET A 1 -33.81 69.51 11.86
C MET A 1 -33.25 68.27 12.54
N ARG A 2 -34.08 67.26 12.85
CA ARG A 2 -33.63 65.98 13.44
C ARG A 2 -33.16 65.07 12.31
N VAL A 3 -31.85 64.85 12.23
CA VAL A 3 -31.25 63.92 11.28
C VAL A 3 -31.30 62.52 11.90
N ASN A 4 -31.89 61.54 11.21
CA ASN A 4 -32.03 60.16 11.70
C ASN A 4 -30.73 59.38 11.49
N TRP A 5 -29.87 59.32 12.51
CA TRP A 5 -28.60 58.57 12.51
C TRP A 5 -28.78 57.04 12.54
N ILE A 6 -29.97 56.55 12.89
CA ILE A 6 -30.28 55.12 13.03
C ILE A 6 -30.36 54.42 11.66
N SER A 7 -30.79 55.11 10.61
CA SER A 7 -30.95 54.54 9.25
C SER A 7 -29.61 54.31 8.52
N LEU A 8 -28.57 55.05 8.89
CA LEU A 8 -27.25 54.94 8.26
C LEU A 8 -26.43 53.75 8.78
N SER A 9 -26.73 53.30 10.01
CA SER A 9 -26.06 52.16 10.65
C SER A 9 -26.62 50.81 10.20
N THR A 10 -27.95 50.72 10.03
CA THR A 10 -28.64 49.51 9.58
C THR A 10 -28.29 49.13 8.14
N ASN A 11 -28.18 50.12 7.24
CA ASN A 11 -27.76 49.89 5.85
C ASN A 11 -26.34 49.32 5.74
N LYS A 12 -25.40 49.77 6.58
CA LYS A 12 -24.02 49.24 6.61
C LYS A 12 -24.00 47.80 7.13
N HIS A 13 -24.76 47.51 8.19
CA HIS A 13 -24.88 46.15 8.72
C HIS A 13 -25.56 45.21 7.72
N HIS A 14 -26.62 45.64 7.05
CA HIS A 14 -27.23 44.87 5.96
C HIS A 14 -26.24 44.60 4.83
N HIS A 15 -25.46 45.60 4.41
CA HIS A 15 -24.46 45.41 3.37
C HIS A 15 -23.35 44.43 3.79
N ILE A 16 -22.94 44.43 5.07
CA ILE A 16 -21.98 43.46 5.62
C ILE A 16 -22.59 42.05 5.66
N ILE A 17 -23.82 41.92 6.14
CA ILE A 17 -24.55 40.64 6.21
C ILE A 17 -24.75 40.06 4.81
N VAL A 18 -25.13 40.89 3.84
CA VAL A 18 -25.29 40.48 2.43
C VAL A 18 -23.96 40.02 1.85
N LYS A 19 -22.85 40.73 2.11
CA LYS A 19 -21.51 40.29 1.67
C LYS A 19 -21.10 38.96 2.28
N LEU A 20 -21.32 38.76 3.58
CA LEU A 20 -21.03 37.49 4.25
C LEU A 20 -21.89 36.35 3.68
N ALA A 21 -23.18 36.60 3.43
CA ALA A 21 -24.08 35.61 2.82
C ALA A 21 -23.62 35.23 1.40
N VAL A 22 -23.22 36.20 0.58
CA VAL A 22 -22.68 35.95 -0.77
C VAL A 22 -21.39 35.14 -0.71
N VAL A 23 -20.46 35.47 0.19
CA VAL A 23 -19.21 34.71 0.36
C VAL A 23 -19.49 33.27 0.78
N VAL A 24 -20.39 33.04 1.74
CA VAL A 24 -20.75 31.68 2.17
C VAL A 24 -21.40 30.89 1.04
N LEU A 25 -22.27 31.52 0.24
CA LEU A 25 -22.88 30.88 -0.92
C LEU A 25 -21.84 30.49 -1.98
N LEU A 26 -20.88 31.38 -2.27
CA LEU A 26 -19.80 31.12 -3.23
C LEU A 26 -18.88 29.98 -2.75
N LEU A 27 -18.51 29.98 -1.46
CA LEU A 27 -17.71 28.89 -0.87
C LEU A 27 -18.46 27.56 -0.90
N GLY A 28 -19.76 27.57 -0.58
CA GLY A 28 -20.61 26.37 -0.64
C GLY A 28 -20.76 25.83 -2.05
N LEU A 29 -20.91 26.71 -3.05
CA LEU A 29 -21.04 26.32 -4.45
C LEU A 29 -19.72 25.78 -5.02
N ALA A 30 -18.58 26.39 -4.65
CA ALA A 30 -17.26 25.88 -4.98
C ALA A 30 -17.02 24.49 -4.37
N PHE A 31 -17.39 24.27 -3.10
CA PHE A 31 -17.27 22.97 -2.44
C PHE A 31 -18.16 21.91 -3.12
N ARG A 32 -19.39 22.26 -3.49
CA ARG A 32 -20.30 21.36 -4.23
C ARG A 32 -19.71 20.94 -5.58
N LEU A 33 -19.15 21.89 -6.34
CA LEU A 33 -18.50 21.62 -7.63
C LEU A 33 -17.25 20.74 -7.45
N PHE A 34 -16.45 21.02 -6.42
CA PHE A 34 -15.28 20.21 -6.10
C PHE A 34 -15.66 18.75 -5.76
N VAL A 35 -16.69 18.56 -4.93
CA VAL A 35 -17.20 17.22 -4.58
C VAL A 35 -17.82 16.51 -5.79
N ALA A 36 -18.54 17.23 -6.66
CA ALA A 36 -19.11 16.67 -7.88
C ALA A 36 -18.01 16.24 -8.87
N HIS A 37 -16.96 17.05 -9.03
CA HIS A 37 -15.82 16.72 -9.87
C HIS A 37 -15.04 15.50 -9.33
N TYR A 38 -14.83 15.45 -8.01
CA TYR A 38 -14.25 14.29 -7.34
C TYR A 38 -15.06 13.00 -7.58
N LYS A 39 -16.39 13.09 -7.50
CA LYS A 39 -17.27 11.94 -7.79
C LYS A 39 -17.30 11.57 -9.28
N GLY A 40 -17.22 12.54 -10.18
CA GLY A 40 -17.14 12.30 -11.62
C GLY A 40 -15.93 11.46 -12.00
N PHE A 41 -14.77 11.75 -11.40
CA PHE A 41 -13.56 10.93 -11.56
C PHE A 41 -13.70 9.49 -11.02
N ALA A 42 -14.57 9.26 -10.03
CA ALA A 42 -14.78 7.92 -9.48
C ALA A 42 -15.68 7.04 -10.38
N SER A 43 -16.56 7.64 -11.19
CA SER A 43 -17.49 6.92 -12.08
C SER A 43 -16.87 6.45 -13.40
N GLU A 44 -15.69 6.95 -13.78
CA GLU A 44 -15.02 6.57 -15.03
C GLU A 44 -14.16 5.30 -14.88
N LEU A 45 -14.11 4.71 -13.68
CA LEU A 45 -13.34 3.50 -13.35
C LEU A 45 -14.15 2.19 -13.46
N GLU A 46 -15.33 2.18 -14.10
CA GLU A 46 -16.06 0.94 -14.34
C GLU A 46 -16.35 0.66 -15.83
N SER A 47 -15.62 -0.36 -16.33
CA SER A 47 -15.92 -1.29 -17.44
C SER A 47 -15.23 -1.03 -18.81
N PRO A 48 -14.93 -2.06 -19.66
CA PRO A 48 -15.19 -3.50 -19.53
C PRO A 48 -14.00 -4.47 -19.70
N VAL A 49 -14.10 -5.57 -18.93
CA VAL A 49 -13.83 -6.99 -19.28
C VAL A 49 -13.12 -7.26 -20.61
N SER A 50 -11.95 -7.90 -20.56
CA SER A 50 -11.39 -8.66 -21.69
C SER A 50 -10.65 -9.94 -21.24
N GLU A 51 -11.29 -11.06 -21.61
CA GLU A 51 -10.72 -12.31 -22.10
C GLU A 51 -9.91 -13.24 -21.17
N LYS A 52 -10.55 -14.36 -20.80
CA LYS A 52 -9.97 -15.49 -20.07
C LYS A 52 -9.24 -16.41 -21.05
N VAL A 53 -7.92 -16.27 -21.18
CA VAL A 53 -7.07 -17.26 -21.85
C VAL A 53 -6.70 -18.37 -20.87
N GLN A 54 -7.21 -19.57 -21.15
CA GLN A 54 -7.01 -20.76 -20.34
C GLN A 54 -5.70 -21.46 -20.74
N VAL A 55 -4.65 -21.28 -19.96
CA VAL A 55 -3.40 -22.06 -20.10
C VAL A 55 -3.37 -23.15 -19.03
N ARG A 56 -3.30 -24.40 -19.50
CA ARG A 56 -3.22 -25.61 -18.67
C ARG A 56 -1.81 -25.76 -18.07
N ALA A 57 -1.72 -25.92 -16.75
CA ALA A 57 -0.46 -26.22 -16.07
C ALA A 57 -0.04 -27.69 -16.28
N PRO A 58 1.27 -27.99 -16.45
CA PRO A 58 1.79 -29.35 -16.41
C PRO A 58 1.87 -29.86 -14.96
N TYR A 59 1.53 -31.13 -14.76
CA TYR A 59 1.63 -31.83 -13.49
C TYR A 59 3.09 -31.97 -13.06
N VAL A 60 3.40 -31.63 -11.80
CA VAL A 60 4.65 -31.95 -11.11
C VAL A 60 4.30 -32.87 -9.95
N GLU A 61 4.96 -34.02 -9.86
CA GLU A 61 4.73 -35.04 -8.82
C GLU A 61 5.12 -34.53 -7.42
N PRO A 62 4.38 -34.94 -6.36
CA PRO A 62 4.66 -34.52 -4.99
C PRO A 62 5.89 -35.23 -4.40
N PRO A 63 6.76 -34.55 -3.64
CA PRO A 63 7.82 -35.20 -2.90
C PRO A 63 7.28 -35.95 -1.68
N VAL A 64 7.87 -37.12 -1.45
CA VAL A 64 7.57 -38.10 -0.40
C VAL A 64 7.67 -37.49 1.00
N LEU A 65 6.65 -37.70 1.82
CA LEU A 65 6.61 -37.35 3.25
C LEU A 65 7.55 -38.28 4.03
N VAL A 66 8.66 -37.75 4.55
CA VAL A 66 9.45 -38.39 5.61
C VAL A 66 8.88 -37.95 6.95
N GLY A 67 8.41 -38.91 7.75
CA GLY A 67 7.79 -38.66 9.04
C GLY A 67 8.76 -38.01 10.03
N ILE A 68 8.27 -37.00 10.74
CA ILE A 68 8.95 -36.38 11.88
C ILE A 68 8.36 -37.01 13.14
N SER A 69 9.20 -37.72 13.89
CA SER A 69 8.92 -38.15 15.25
C SER A 69 8.87 -36.94 16.16
N GLU A 70 7.86 -36.90 17.02
CA GLU A 70 7.70 -35.94 18.11
C GLU A 70 8.93 -36.00 19.03
N ASN A 71 9.52 -34.83 19.31
CA ASN A 71 10.10 -34.48 20.61
C ASN A 71 10.33 -32.96 20.67
N GLU A 72 9.80 -32.37 21.73
CA GLU A 72 9.80 -30.96 22.07
C GLU A 72 11.20 -30.44 22.45
N ASP A 73 11.32 -29.11 22.36
CA ASP A 73 12.32 -28.28 23.00
C ASP A 73 13.77 -28.42 22.54
N HIS A 74 14.07 -27.77 21.42
CA HIS A 74 14.98 -26.62 21.33
C HIS A 74 15.13 -26.28 19.84
N ILE A 75 14.72 -25.08 19.41
CA ILE A 75 15.06 -24.56 18.08
C ILE A 75 16.58 -24.49 18.04
N HIS A 76 17.19 -25.46 17.36
CA HIS A 76 18.60 -25.47 17.04
C HIS A 76 18.87 -24.42 15.96
N LEU A 77 18.82 -23.14 16.37
CA LEU A 77 19.24 -21.98 15.57
C LEU A 77 20.77 -21.80 15.62
N ASP A 78 21.51 -22.78 16.12
CA ASP A 78 22.92 -22.61 16.47
C ASP A 78 23.80 -23.69 15.84
N VAL A 79 23.88 -23.77 14.50
CA VAL A 79 25.01 -24.41 13.77
C VAL A 79 25.35 -23.74 12.41
N ILE A 80 24.74 -22.61 12.00
CA ILE A 80 25.26 -21.84 10.83
C ILE A 80 25.22 -20.33 11.08
N THR A 81 25.91 -19.88 12.11
CA THR A 81 26.32 -18.46 12.26
C THR A 81 27.82 -18.32 12.03
N GLU A 82 28.38 -19.07 11.07
CA GLU A 82 29.57 -18.62 10.36
C GLU A 82 29.14 -17.91 9.06
N LYS A 83 29.34 -16.58 9.04
CA LYS A 83 29.60 -15.75 7.85
C LYS A 83 28.53 -15.64 6.75
N CYS A 84 27.23 -15.74 7.00
CA CYS A 84 26.30 -15.26 5.97
C CYS A 84 26.28 -13.72 5.90
N ASP A 85 27.04 -13.16 4.96
CA ASP A 85 26.98 -11.74 4.61
C ASP A 85 25.74 -11.48 3.74
N LEU A 86 24.67 -10.98 4.37
CA LEU A 86 23.39 -10.71 3.69
C LEU A 86 23.50 -9.65 2.57
N PHE A 87 24.59 -8.87 2.56
CA PHE A 87 24.81 -7.79 1.60
C PHE A 87 25.66 -8.23 0.39
N LYS A 88 26.19 -9.46 0.39
CA LYS A 88 26.91 -10.06 -0.74
C LYS A 88 26.11 -11.18 -1.36
N GLY A 89 25.78 -11.02 -2.63
CA GLY A 89 24.84 -11.88 -3.32
C GLY A 89 24.62 -11.44 -4.75
N ASP A 90 23.67 -12.09 -5.38
CA ASP A 90 23.22 -11.75 -6.73
C ASP A 90 21.70 -11.67 -6.78
N TRP A 91 21.20 -10.83 -7.68
CA TRP A 91 19.82 -10.90 -8.11
C TRP A 91 19.63 -12.12 -9.00
N ILE A 92 18.67 -12.98 -8.65
CA ILE A 92 18.31 -14.16 -9.44
C ILE A 92 16.81 -14.14 -9.78
N PRO A 93 16.39 -14.82 -10.87
CA PRO A 93 14.97 -14.96 -11.20
C PRO A 93 14.18 -15.63 -10.06
N ASN A 94 12.97 -15.12 -9.84
CA ASN A 94 12.03 -15.58 -8.84
C ASN A 94 10.73 -16.04 -9.53
N PRO A 95 10.59 -17.34 -9.87
CA PRO A 95 9.40 -17.85 -10.56
C PRO A 95 8.13 -17.76 -9.69
N SER A 96 8.27 -17.63 -8.37
CA SER A 96 7.13 -17.46 -7.46
C SER A 96 6.55 -16.04 -7.46
N GLY A 97 7.15 -15.09 -8.20
CA GLY A 97 6.66 -13.72 -8.31
C GLY A 97 6.83 -12.86 -7.06
N PRO A 98 6.27 -11.64 -7.06
CA PRO A 98 6.41 -10.69 -5.97
C PRO A 98 5.70 -11.17 -4.69
N SER A 99 6.10 -10.65 -3.53
CA SER A 99 5.47 -10.99 -2.24
C SER A 99 4.04 -10.49 -2.10
N TYR A 100 3.67 -9.47 -2.89
CA TYR A 100 2.34 -8.89 -2.96
C TYR A 100 2.10 -8.35 -4.38
N THR A 101 0.83 -8.23 -4.74
CA THR A 101 0.35 -7.62 -5.99
C THR A 101 -0.56 -6.42 -5.68
N ASN A 102 -0.99 -5.71 -6.73
CA ASN A 102 -1.94 -4.61 -6.62
C ASN A 102 -3.30 -5.05 -6.03
N GLU A 103 -3.67 -6.31 -6.23
CA GLU A 103 -4.91 -6.89 -5.69
C GLU A 103 -4.78 -7.20 -4.20
N SER A 104 -3.59 -7.65 -3.75
CA SER A 104 -3.35 -8.00 -2.35
C SER A 104 -2.97 -6.81 -1.45
N CYS A 105 -2.60 -5.66 -2.03
CA CYS A 105 -2.24 -4.47 -1.28
C CYS A 105 -3.02 -3.23 -1.73
N PRO A 106 -4.03 -2.77 -0.96
CA PRO A 106 -4.80 -1.58 -1.30
C PRO A 106 -4.07 -0.26 -1.00
N TRP A 107 -2.88 -0.30 -0.38
CA TRP A 107 -2.16 0.88 0.10
C TRP A 107 -1.00 1.33 -0.79
N ILE A 108 -0.86 0.75 -1.98
CA ILE A 108 0.14 1.22 -2.95
C ILE A 108 -0.27 2.60 -3.43
N GLU A 109 0.52 3.63 -3.09
CA GLU A 109 0.21 5.00 -3.47
C GLU A 109 0.32 5.20 -4.98
N ASN A 110 -0.52 6.09 -5.52
CA ASN A 110 -0.60 6.32 -6.97
C ASN A 110 0.75 6.63 -7.60
N HIS A 111 1.62 7.41 -6.94
CA HIS A 111 2.93 7.76 -7.49
C HIS A 111 3.94 6.60 -7.49
N GLN A 112 3.66 5.51 -6.77
CA GLN A 112 4.49 4.30 -6.70
C GLN A 112 3.93 3.15 -7.54
N ASN A 113 2.64 3.21 -7.92
CA ASN A 113 1.98 2.16 -8.68
C ASN A 113 2.38 2.20 -10.17
N CYS A 114 3.56 1.65 -10.48
CA CYS A 114 4.12 1.64 -11.82
C CYS A 114 3.18 1.00 -12.85
N MET A 115 2.46 -0.06 -12.46
CA MET A 115 1.54 -0.75 -13.36
C MET A 115 0.34 0.13 -13.71
N LYS A 116 -0.25 0.78 -12.70
CA LYS A 116 -1.34 1.74 -12.90
C LYS A 116 -0.87 2.96 -13.70
N ASN A 117 0.39 3.36 -13.56
CA ASN A 117 0.98 4.50 -14.27
C ASN A 117 1.51 4.15 -15.67
N GLY A 118 1.14 2.99 -16.23
CA GLY A 118 1.37 2.66 -17.63
C GLY A 118 2.74 2.05 -17.94
N ARG A 119 3.47 1.54 -16.94
CA ARG A 119 4.69 0.76 -17.20
C ARG A 119 4.34 -0.54 -17.95
N PRO A 120 4.91 -0.81 -19.13
CA PRO A 120 4.49 -1.94 -19.96
C PRO A 120 5.16 -3.28 -19.60
N ASP A 121 6.35 -3.25 -18.98
CA ASP A 121 7.12 -4.44 -18.63
C ASP A 121 6.84 -4.88 -17.18
N PHE A 122 6.81 -6.21 -16.94
CA PHE A 122 6.56 -6.80 -15.62
C PHE A 122 7.76 -7.58 -15.05
N GLY A 123 8.81 -7.77 -15.84
CA GLY A 123 9.94 -8.64 -15.48
C GLY A 123 10.66 -8.22 -14.20
N TYR A 124 10.61 -6.94 -13.84
CA TYR A 124 11.21 -6.41 -12.62
C TYR A 124 10.61 -6.98 -11.33
N LEU A 125 9.38 -7.50 -11.37
CA LEU A 125 8.70 -8.10 -10.21
C LEU A 125 9.17 -9.52 -9.89
N TYR A 126 9.88 -10.16 -10.83
CA TYR A 126 10.25 -11.58 -10.76
C TYR A 126 11.74 -11.76 -10.44
N TRP A 127 12.27 -10.90 -9.58
CA TRP A 127 13.64 -11.00 -9.06
C TRP A 127 13.63 -11.21 -7.56
N LYS A 128 14.62 -11.93 -7.06
CA LYS A 128 14.91 -12.03 -5.62
C LYS A 128 16.40 -11.92 -5.38
N TRP A 129 16.75 -11.33 -4.25
CA TRP A 129 18.13 -11.29 -3.76
C TRP A 129 18.51 -12.64 -3.16
N LYS A 130 19.66 -13.21 -3.56
CA LYS A 130 20.22 -14.43 -3.00
C LYS A 130 21.62 -14.15 -2.45
N PRO A 131 21.82 -14.14 -1.12
CA PRO A 131 23.16 -14.11 -0.54
C PRO A 131 24.01 -15.29 -1.01
N HIS A 132 25.33 -15.11 -1.11
CA HIS A 132 26.24 -16.17 -1.58
C HIS A 132 26.31 -17.34 -0.61
N ASP A 133 26.37 -17.04 0.68
CA ASP A 133 26.70 -18.01 1.72
C ASP A 133 25.47 -18.61 2.43
N CYS A 134 24.26 -18.12 2.13
CA CYS A 134 23.04 -18.69 2.71
C CYS A 134 21.78 -18.46 1.87
N GLN A 135 20.71 -19.16 2.25
CA GLN A 135 19.39 -18.99 1.66
C GLN A 135 18.51 -18.12 2.57
N LEU A 136 17.89 -17.09 1.99
CA LEU A 136 16.88 -16.30 2.69
C LEU A 136 15.54 -17.03 2.66
N PRO A 137 14.90 -17.26 3.82
CA PRO A 137 13.53 -17.79 3.85
C PRO A 137 12.57 -16.77 3.21
N ARG A 138 11.48 -17.28 2.61
CA ARG A 138 10.41 -16.40 2.12
C ARG A 138 9.78 -15.68 3.32
N PHE A 139 9.44 -14.40 3.15
CA PHE A 139 8.76 -13.65 4.18
C PHE A 139 7.41 -14.31 4.53
N ASN A 140 7.19 -14.55 5.82
CA ASN A 140 5.94 -15.09 6.36
C ASN A 140 5.26 -14.00 7.19
N ALA A 141 4.17 -13.45 6.66
CA ALA A 141 3.43 -12.34 7.27
C ALA A 141 2.78 -12.74 8.60
N GLU A 142 2.17 -13.93 8.68
CA GLU A 142 1.54 -14.44 9.91
C GLU A 142 2.58 -14.56 11.02
N ARG A 143 3.73 -15.20 10.73
CA ARG A 143 4.81 -15.35 11.68
C ARG A 143 5.38 -14.01 12.14
N PHE A 144 5.51 -13.05 11.23
CA PHE A 144 5.95 -11.70 11.60
C PHE A 144 4.96 -11.04 12.57
N LEU A 145 3.66 -11.10 12.29
CA LEU A 145 2.61 -10.52 13.13
C LEU A 145 2.54 -11.18 14.52
N GLU A 146 2.71 -12.50 14.60
CA GLU A 146 2.83 -13.21 15.87
C GLU A 146 3.98 -12.67 16.73
N LEU A 147 5.16 -12.53 16.15
CA LEU A 147 6.36 -12.03 16.84
C LEU A 147 6.23 -10.56 17.26
N MET A 148 5.43 -9.79 16.51
CA MET A 148 5.19 -8.36 16.76
C MET A 148 3.98 -8.09 17.65
N ARG A 149 3.30 -9.13 18.16
CA ARG A 149 2.16 -8.95 19.07
C ARG A 149 2.56 -8.11 20.30
N SER A 150 1.75 -7.11 20.60
CA SER A 150 1.97 -6.17 21.71
C SER A 150 3.28 -5.37 21.62
N LYS A 151 3.84 -5.23 20.42
CA LYS A 151 5.00 -4.37 20.13
C LYS A 151 4.58 -3.27 19.17
N THR A 152 5.24 -2.12 19.28
CA THR A 152 5.14 -1.04 18.31
C THR A 152 6.48 -0.91 17.59
N TRP A 153 6.42 -0.72 16.29
CA TRP A 153 7.60 -0.53 15.45
C TRP A 153 7.41 0.70 14.57
N ALA A 154 8.49 1.42 14.34
CA ALA A 154 8.52 2.63 13.51
C ALA A 154 9.83 2.67 12.72
N LEU A 155 9.77 3.11 11.46
CA LEU A 155 10.95 3.49 10.67
C LEU A 155 11.04 5.02 10.67
N ILE A 156 12.22 5.53 11.01
CA ILE A 156 12.51 6.97 11.03
C ILE A 156 13.54 7.23 9.93
N GLY A 157 13.18 8.08 8.97
CA GLY A 157 14.06 8.45 7.88
C GLY A 157 13.36 9.32 6.84
N ASP A 158 13.90 9.32 5.63
CA ASP A 158 13.42 10.11 4.50
C ASP A 158 12.31 9.39 3.70
N SER A 159 12.09 9.84 2.46
CA SER A 159 11.14 9.23 1.54
C SER A 159 11.44 7.76 1.22
N ILE A 160 12.70 7.31 1.26
CA ILE A 160 13.05 5.90 1.04
C ILE A 160 12.57 5.05 2.22
N SER A 161 12.71 5.57 3.44
CA SER A 161 12.21 4.90 4.65
C SER A 161 10.69 4.73 4.62
N ARG A 162 9.96 5.74 4.10
CA ARG A 162 8.52 5.64 3.85
C ARG A 162 8.19 4.54 2.85
N ASN A 163 8.92 4.46 1.73
CA ASN A 163 8.72 3.40 0.72
C ASN A 163 8.92 2.00 1.31
N HIS A 164 9.92 1.82 2.18
CA HIS A 164 10.16 0.54 2.88
C HIS A 164 9.00 0.19 3.83
N ALA A 165 8.49 1.17 4.58
CA ALA A 165 7.36 0.96 5.47
C ALA A 165 6.09 0.54 4.72
N GLN A 166 5.80 1.17 3.58
CA GLN A 166 4.67 0.85 2.73
C GLN A 166 4.80 -0.56 2.11
N SER A 167 5.99 -0.92 1.64
CA SER A 167 6.25 -2.26 1.12
C SER A 167 6.04 -3.35 2.18
N LEU A 168 6.48 -3.11 3.42
CA LEU A 168 6.19 -4.03 4.52
C LEU A 168 4.70 -4.14 4.80
N LEU A 169 3.99 -3.02 4.86
CA LEU A 169 2.54 -3.03 5.09
C LEU A 169 1.82 -3.86 4.02
N CYS A 170 2.21 -3.74 2.75
CA CYS A 170 1.68 -4.58 1.67
C CYS A 170 2.00 -6.08 1.81
N MET A 171 3.18 -6.44 2.31
CA MET A 171 3.48 -7.85 2.61
C MET A 171 2.58 -8.38 3.74
N LEU A 172 2.26 -7.53 4.72
CA LEU A 172 1.42 -7.89 5.85
C LEU A 172 -0.07 -7.99 5.51
N SER A 173 -0.61 -7.20 4.55
CA SER A 173 -2.03 -7.33 4.14
C SER A 173 -2.39 -8.70 3.61
N THR A 174 -1.41 -9.47 3.12
CA THR A 174 -1.67 -10.78 2.52
C THR A 174 -2.37 -11.76 3.47
N VAL A 175 -2.32 -11.52 4.78
CA VAL A 175 -2.97 -12.33 5.83
C VAL A 175 -3.93 -11.53 6.72
N CYS A 176 -4.12 -10.23 6.43
CA CYS A 176 -5.08 -9.37 7.14
C CYS A 176 -6.35 -9.24 6.30
N THR A 177 -7.26 -10.21 6.44
CA THR A 177 -8.64 -10.16 5.90
C THR A 177 -9.62 -9.59 6.90
#